data_AF-A0AAI9ZB73-F1
#
_entry.id   AF-A0AAI9ZB73-F1
#
_cell.length_a   1.000
_cell.length_b   1.000
_cell.length_c   1.000
_cell.angle_alpha   90.00
_cell.angle_beta   90.00
_cell.angle_gamma   90.00
#
_symmetry.space_group_name_H-M   'P 1'
#
loop_
_entity.id
_entity.type
_entity.pdbx_description
1 polymer ?
#
loop_
_entity_poly.entity_id
_entity_poly.type
_entity_poly.pdbx_seq_one_letter_code
_entity_poly.pdbx_strand_id
1 'polypeptide(L)'
;MPASDRLDKVYAALLARRESKSQLRRLTLVPAGSADFSSNAYLSLSTHPEVQARYLSRIKAHLEPSTSQSPSPSRMIDAGDGSATTKLNGNGNGNGKSQTHSASLLGSGGSRLLDGNVSLAESLERDIAAFHRGPAGLLFNSGFDANVGLFSCAPQPGDIIVYDELIHASVHDGMKLSRAEKKIAFAHNTVDPAEAQQQWPQSLSEVLSRLTDGEEGRLVREGRKRIFIAVEGIYSMDGDVAPLKKVVECVERLLPRGNGLIIVDEAHSTGLLGSRGRGLVCQLGLEDRVWARVHTFGKAMSCSGAIILCSHITRSYLINYARSLIYTTAMPFTSLASIKTAYDFIANGHSEPLLRHLWSLISQTNELLLMMLERHRPDRNLMHLAPGKPRSPIIPLFTSDPRGLAQHCQRRGFMLRPIVAPTVPVGSERVRICLHAGNSVDEVEGLVSAIEGWLVAQPTHQGQFFDNALIGQPGPPKSRL
;
A
#
# COMPACT_ATOMS: atom_id res chain seq x y z
N MET A 1 41.74 -10.66 18.70
CA MET A 1 40.31 -10.92 18.45
C MET A 1 40.10 -11.13 16.96
N PRO A 2 39.45 -12.23 16.55
CA PRO A 2 38.92 -12.44 15.20
C PRO A 2 38.20 -11.20 14.65
N ALA A 3 38.16 -11.05 13.32
CA ALA A 3 37.47 -9.94 12.67
C ALA A 3 35.94 -9.96 12.93
N SER A 4 35.35 -11.16 13.03
CA SER A 4 33.96 -11.39 13.44
C SER A 4 33.66 -10.75 14.80
N ASP A 5 34.51 -10.99 15.79
CA ASP A 5 34.30 -10.52 17.17
C ASP A 5 34.37 -8.99 17.28
N ARG A 6 35.15 -8.35 16.41
CA ARG A 6 35.21 -6.89 16.32
C ARG A 6 33.93 -6.33 15.70
N LEU A 7 33.38 -6.98 14.70
CA LEU A 7 32.14 -6.57 14.05
C LEU A 7 30.92 -6.80 14.96
N ASP A 8 30.86 -7.93 15.65
CA ASP A 8 29.79 -8.22 16.61
C ASP A 8 29.75 -7.20 17.76
N LYS A 9 30.91 -6.71 18.21
CA LYS A 9 30.97 -5.59 19.17
C LYS A 9 30.37 -4.30 18.62
N VAL A 10 30.64 -3.97 17.36
CA VAL A 10 30.03 -2.81 16.70
C VAL A 10 28.52 -3.00 16.61
N TYR A 11 28.06 -4.19 16.20
CA TYR A 11 26.63 -4.50 16.13
C TYR A 11 25.95 -4.45 17.49
N ALA A 12 26.56 -5.02 18.53
CA ALA A 12 26.05 -4.94 19.90
C ALA A 12 25.91 -3.49 20.37
N ALA A 13 26.90 -2.63 20.09
CA ALA A 13 26.83 -1.20 20.42
C ALA A 13 25.69 -0.49 19.66
N LEU A 14 25.50 -0.80 18.38
CA LEU A 14 24.39 -0.25 17.57
C LEU A 14 23.02 -0.73 18.08
N LEU A 15 22.89 -2.01 18.44
CA LEU A 15 21.66 -2.58 19.00
C LEU A 15 21.35 -1.99 20.38
N ALA A 16 22.34 -1.85 21.26
CA ALA A 16 22.21 -1.18 22.55
C ALA A 16 21.75 0.29 22.39
N ARG A 17 22.27 1.01 21.37
CA ARG A 17 21.81 2.36 21.04
C ARG A 17 20.35 2.39 20.56
N ARG A 18 19.90 1.38 19.82
CA ARG A 18 18.48 1.27 19.46
C ARG A 18 17.64 0.96 20.70
N GLU A 19 18.08 0.07 21.57
CA GLU A 19 17.39 -0.28 22.81
C GLU A 19 17.26 0.92 23.75
N SER A 20 18.32 1.72 23.92
CA SER A 20 18.30 2.93 24.76
C SER A 20 17.35 4.02 24.21
N LYS A 21 17.17 4.06 22.88
CA LYS A 21 16.17 4.89 22.21
C LYS A 21 14.82 4.19 22.08
N SER A 22 14.68 3.00 22.64
CA SER A 22 13.45 2.26 22.61
C SER A 22 13.02 1.87 21.17
N GLN A 23 13.95 1.85 20.21
CA GLN A 23 13.76 1.57 18.78
C GLN A 23 14.20 0.15 18.35
N LEU A 24 14.57 -0.70 19.32
CA LEU A 24 14.90 -2.10 19.07
C LEU A 24 13.61 -2.87 18.76
N ARG A 25 13.60 -3.58 17.62
CA ARG A 25 12.45 -4.37 17.16
C ARG A 25 12.71 -5.84 17.47
N ARG A 26 11.66 -6.59 17.81
CA ARG A 26 11.70 -8.04 18.02
C ARG A 26 10.63 -8.69 17.16
N LEU A 27 10.92 -9.88 16.64
CA LEU A 27 9.88 -10.71 16.04
C LEU A 27 8.93 -11.16 17.16
N THR A 28 7.64 -10.97 16.96
CA THR A 28 6.61 -11.30 17.95
C THR A 28 5.63 -12.30 17.36
N LEU A 29 5.24 -13.29 18.14
CA LEU A 29 4.10 -14.15 17.82
C LEU A 29 2.82 -13.51 18.33
N VAL A 30 1.74 -13.65 17.58
CA VAL A 30 0.40 -13.30 18.06
C VAL A 30 -0.10 -14.46 18.93
N PRO A 31 -0.48 -14.22 20.20
CA PRO A 31 -1.01 -15.28 21.04
C PRO A 31 -2.30 -15.86 20.45
N ALA A 32 -2.49 -17.19 20.54
CA ALA A 32 -3.72 -17.84 20.09
C ALA A 32 -4.94 -17.29 20.85
N GLY A 33 -6.06 -17.13 20.16
CA GLY A 33 -7.31 -16.60 20.73
C GLY A 33 -7.34 -15.08 20.92
N SER A 34 -6.32 -14.34 20.47
CA SER A 34 -6.34 -12.88 20.50
C SER A 34 -7.12 -12.30 19.33
N ALA A 35 -7.90 -11.25 19.58
CA ALA A 35 -8.54 -10.46 18.53
C ALA A 35 -7.50 -9.55 17.85
N ASP A 36 -7.39 -9.62 16.52
CA ASP A 36 -6.44 -8.82 15.77
C ASP A 36 -7.03 -7.46 15.38
N PHE A 37 -6.31 -6.40 15.80
CA PHE A 37 -6.58 -5.00 15.45
C PHE A 37 -5.33 -4.31 14.89
N SER A 38 -4.39 -5.09 14.33
CA SER A 38 -3.08 -4.59 13.90
C SER A 38 -2.66 -4.97 12.49
N SER A 39 -3.14 -6.09 11.95
CA SER A 39 -2.79 -6.47 10.59
C SER A 39 -3.40 -5.53 9.55
N ASN A 40 -3.00 -5.71 8.29
CA ASN A 40 -3.58 -4.98 7.16
C ASN A 40 -4.56 -5.84 6.36
N ALA A 41 -4.96 -7.01 6.89
CA ALA A 41 -5.81 -7.98 6.19
C ALA A 41 -7.29 -7.56 6.26
N TYR A 42 -7.62 -6.35 5.77
CA TYR A 42 -8.87 -5.65 6.07
C TYR A 42 -10.15 -6.43 5.78
N LEU A 43 -10.16 -7.27 4.74
CA LEU A 43 -11.32 -8.09 4.40
C LEU A 43 -11.25 -9.53 4.93
N SER A 44 -10.19 -9.87 5.66
CA SER A 44 -9.96 -11.21 6.23
C SER A 44 -10.10 -12.34 5.20
N LEU A 45 -9.75 -12.11 3.93
CA LEU A 45 -10.00 -13.07 2.85
C LEU A 45 -9.16 -14.34 3.00
N SER A 46 -7.96 -14.25 3.60
CA SER A 46 -7.07 -15.40 3.81
C SER A 46 -7.66 -16.45 4.75
N THR A 47 -8.55 -16.05 5.66
CA THR A 47 -9.25 -16.94 6.61
C THR A 47 -10.72 -17.16 6.24
N HIS A 48 -11.23 -16.52 5.18
CA HIS A 48 -12.62 -16.66 4.76
C HIS A 48 -12.88 -18.05 4.15
N PRO A 49 -13.82 -18.86 4.68
CA PRO A 49 -13.99 -20.26 4.27
C PRO A 49 -14.24 -20.44 2.77
N GLU A 50 -15.07 -19.58 2.15
CA GLU A 50 -15.34 -19.67 0.72
C GLU A 50 -14.10 -19.35 -0.13
N VAL A 51 -13.27 -18.39 0.29
CA VAL A 51 -12.05 -18.01 -0.44
C VAL A 51 -11.04 -19.15 -0.36
N GLN A 52 -10.88 -19.76 0.81
CA GLN A 52 -10.02 -20.94 1.00
C GLN A 52 -10.49 -22.12 0.15
N ALA A 53 -11.78 -22.42 0.14
CA ALA A 53 -12.34 -23.49 -0.68
C ALA A 53 -12.10 -23.26 -2.18
N ARG A 54 -12.31 -22.03 -2.66
CA ARG A 54 -12.04 -21.65 -4.06
C ARG A 54 -10.55 -21.76 -4.40
N TYR A 55 -9.68 -21.30 -3.51
CA TYR A 55 -8.23 -21.41 -3.70
C TYR A 55 -7.79 -22.87 -3.81
N LEU A 56 -8.20 -23.72 -2.86
CA LEU A 56 -7.88 -25.15 -2.86
C LEU A 56 -8.42 -25.87 -4.09
N SER A 57 -9.65 -25.55 -4.52
CA SER A 57 -10.22 -26.07 -5.77
C SER A 57 -9.34 -25.74 -6.97
N ARG A 58 -8.80 -24.53 -7.02
CA ARG A 58 -7.91 -24.08 -8.09
C ARG A 58 -6.55 -24.76 -8.10
N ILE A 59 -6.00 -25.03 -6.93
CA ILE A 59 -4.78 -25.82 -6.78
C ILE A 59 -5.02 -27.24 -7.30
N LYS A 60 -6.14 -27.88 -6.92
CA LYS A 60 -6.50 -29.23 -7.39
C LYS A 60 -6.67 -29.28 -8.91
N ALA A 61 -7.41 -28.34 -9.48
CA ALA A 61 -7.64 -28.26 -10.93
C ALA A 61 -6.34 -28.09 -11.74
N HIS A 62 -5.30 -27.48 -11.16
CA HIS A 62 -3.99 -27.35 -11.81
C HIS A 62 -3.18 -28.65 -11.81
N LEU A 63 -3.45 -29.55 -10.87
CA LEU A 63 -2.80 -30.85 -10.74
C LEU A 63 -3.47 -31.94 -11.58
N GLU A 64 -4.74 -31.76 -11.94
CA GLU A 64 -5.46 -32.70 -12.78
C GLU A 64 -4.91 -32.68 -14.22
N PRO A 65 -4.62 -33.85 -14.83
CA PRO A 65 -4.20 -33.91 -16.22
C PRO A 65 -5.28 -33.26 -17.08
N SER A 66 -4.91 -32.35 -17.99
CA SER A 66 -5.82 -31.83 -19.00
C SER A 66 -6.31 -33.00 -19.86
N THR A 67 -7.46 -33.58 -19.52
CA THR A 67 -8.10 -34.64 -20.29
C THR A 67 -8.51 -34.06 -21.64
N SER A 68 -7.79 -34.46 -22.68
CA SER A 68 -8.17 -34.44 -24.10
C SER A 68 -9.23 -33.41 -24.51
N GLN A 69 -8.79 -32.31 -25.13
CA GLN A 69 -9.65 -31.64 -26.10
C GLN A 69 -9.97 -32.66 -27.20
N SER A 70 -11.22 -33.13 -27.24
CA SER A 70 -11.75 -33.89 -28.37
C SER A 70 -11.60 -33.05 -29.64
N PRO A 71 -11.04 -33.58 -30.75
CA PRO A 71 -11.03 -32.84 -32.00
C PRO A 71 -12.48 -32.62 -32.43
N SER A 72 -12.83 -31.36 -32.68
CA SER A 72 -14.11 -30.99 -33.28
C SER A 72 -14.28 -31.76 -34.59
N PRO A 73 -15.50 -32.22 -34.95
CA PRO A 73 -15.69 -32.93 -36.21
C PRO A 73 -15.44 -31.94 -37.36
N SER A 74 -14.40 -32.22 -38.13
CA SER A 74 -14.09 -31.55 -39.38
C SER A 74 -15.30 -31.59 -40.30
N ARG A 75 -15.88 -30.42 -40.59
CA ARG A 75 -16.79 -30.23 -41.72
C ARG A 75 -16.05 -30.62 -42.99
N MET A 76 -16.50 -31.68 -43.65
CA MET A 76 -16.22 -31.91 -45.06
C MET A 76 -16.75 -30.70 -45.84
N ILE A 77 -15.86 -29.97 -46.49
CA ILE A 77 -16.21 -29.08 -47.59
C ILE A 77 -15.55 -29.66 -48.83
N ASP A 78 -16.42 -29.86 -49.80
CA ASP A 78 -16.22 -30.47 -51.11
C ASP A 78 -15.21 -29.70 -51.97
N ALA A 79 -14.66 -30.40 -52.96
CA ALA A 79 -13.61 -29.97 -53.86
C ALA A 79 -14.06 -28.84 -54.81
N GLY A 80 -13.13 -27.96 -55.18
CA GLY A 80 -13.35 -26.93 -56.20
C GLY A 80 -12.13 -26.05 -56.48
N ASP A 81 -11.22 -26.58 -57.31
CA ASP A 81 -10.40 -25.95 -58.36
C ASP A 81 -9.60 -24.64 -58.13
N GLY A 82 -8.36 -24.63 -58.67
CA GLY A 82 -7.74 -23.42 -59.22
C GLY A 82 -6.42 -22.90 -58.60
N SER A 83 -5.32 -23.17 -59.31
CA SER A 83 -4.17 -22.25 -59.53
C SER A 83 -3.03 -22.11 -58.49
N ALA A 84 -1.97 -22.88 -58.75
CA ALA A 84 -0.53 -22.53 -58.81
C ALA A 84 0.08 -21.45 -57.88
N THR A 85 1.11 -21.83 -57.10
CA THR A 85 2.53 -21.45 -57.35
C THR A 85 3.52 -21.99 -56.29
N THR A 86 4.62 -22.57 -56.80
CA THR A 86 5.98 -22.74 -56.22
C THR A 86 6.24 -23.61 -54.98
N LYS A 87 6.86 -24.77 -55.22
CA LYS A 87 7.69 -25.55 -54.29
C LYS A 87 9.12 -25.02 -54.26
N LEU A 88 9.71 -24.91 -53.07
CA LEU A 88 11.14 -25.20 -52.84
C LEU A 88 11.28 -25.90 -51.48
N ASN A 89 11.91 -27.08 -51.51
CA ASN A 89 12.20 -27.97 -50.40
C ASN A 89 13.39 -27.48 -49.55
N GLY A 90 13.39 -27.81 -48.26
CA GLY A 90 14.56 -27.73 -47.38
C GLY A 90 14.31 -28.40 -46.02
N ASN A 91 14.54 -29.71 -45.96
CA ASN A 91 14.40 -30.59 -44.80
C ASN A 91 15.31 -30.18 -43.62
N GLY A 92 14.75 -30.23 -42.41
CA GLY A 92 15.47 -30.15 -41.14
C GLY A 92 14.68 -30.86 -40.05
N ASN A 93 14.69 -32.19 -40.10
CA ASN A 93 13.96 -33.09 -39.21
C ASN A 93 14.60 -33.08 -37.82
N GLY A 94 13.91 -32.50 -36.83
CA GLY A 94 14.27 -32.55 -35.42
C GLY A 94 13.03 -32.88 -34.60
N ASN A 95 12.95 -34.13 -34.13
CA ASN A 95 11.88 -34.67 -33.29
C ASN A 95 11.48 -33.71 -32.15
N GLY A 96 10.42 -32.94 -32.35
CA GLY A 96 9.72 -32.21 -31.30
C GLY A 96 8.97 -33.20 -30.42
N LYS A 97 9.68 -33.85 -29.49
CA LYS A 97 9.04 -34.42 -28.30
C LYS A 97 8.30 -33.25 -27.65
N SER A 98 6.96 -33.31 -27.67
CA SER A 98 6.11 -32.47 -26.84
C SER A 98 6.56 -32.66 -25.39
N GLN A 99 7.43 -31.76 -24.90
CA GLN A 99 7.75 -31.70 -23.49
C GLN A 99 6.48 -31.19 -22.82
N THR A 100 5.70 -32.14 -22.31
CA THR A 100 4.71 -31.87 -21.28
C THR A 100 5.47 -31.32 -20.08
N HIS A 101 5.70 -30.00 -20.06
CA HIS A 101 6.19 -29.33 -18.87
C HIS A 101 5.20 -29.68 -17.74
N SER A 102 5.65 -30.55 -16.83
CA SER A 102 4.93 -30.82 -15.60
C SER A 102 4.67 -29.46 -14.93
N ALA A 103 3.39 -29.18 -14.67
CA ALA A 103 2.96 -27.97 -14.03
C ALA A 103 3.69 -27.79 -12.69
N SER A 104 4.65 -26.86 -12.62
CA SER A 104 5.35 -26.56 -11.37
C SER A 104 4.37 -25.94 -10.39
N LEU A 105 4.03 -26.68 -9.34
CA LEU A 105 3.11 -26.21 -8.31
C LEU A 105 3.75 -25.12 -7.43
N LEU A 106 5.05 -25.23 -7.17
CA LEU A 106 5.78 -24.39 -6.22
C LEU A 106 6.46 -23.23 -6.95
N GLY A 107 7.80 -23.18 -6.92
CA GLY A 107 8.58 -22.09 -7.50
C GLY A 107 8.37 -21.94 -9.01
N SER A 108 8.51 -20.71 -9.51
CA SER A 108 8.41 -20.40 -10.93
C SER A 108 9.58 -20.92 -11.76
N GLY A 109 10.65 -21.43 -11.14
CA GLY A 109 11.84 -21.94 -11.83
C GLY A 109 12.79 -20.87 -12.38
N GLY A 110 12.36 -19.61 -12.48
CA GLY A 110 13.19 -18.51 -12.99
C GLY A 110 12.55 -17.13 -12.83
N SER A 111 13.22 -16.10 -13.34
CA SER A 111 12.68 -14.74 -13.44
C SER A 111 11.67 -14.61 -14.59
N ARG A 112 10.89 -13.52 -14.63
CA ARG A 112 9.89 -13.26 -15.69
C ARG A 112 10.51 -13.19 -17.11
N LEU A 113 11.79 -12.87 -17.24
CA LEU A 113 12.44 -12.70 -18.55
C LEU A 113 13.19 -13.95 -19.03
N LEU A 114 13.30 -14.97 -18.17
CA LEU A 114 13.87 -16.27 -18.52
C LEU A 114 12.72 -17.28 -18.52
N ASP A 115 12.76 -18.28 -17.65
CA ASP A 115 11.80 -19.40 -17.67
C ASP A 115 10.61 -19.22 -16.71
N GLY A 116 10.50 -18.07 -16.02
CA GLY A 116 9.52 -17.86 -14.95
C GLY A 116 8.20 -17.20 -15.38
N ASN A 117 8.04 -16.78 -16.64
CA ASN A 117 6.78 -16.20 -17.09
C ASN A 117 5.79 -17.28 -17.52
N VAL A 118 4.52 -17.13 -17.12
CA VAL A 118 3.46 -18.10 -17.41
C VAL A 118 2.21 -17.39 -17.91
N SER A 119 1.40 -18.09 -18.70
CA SER A 119 0.15 -17.56 -19.27
C SER A 119 -0.81 -17.02 -18.21
N LEU A 120 -0.85 -17.65 -17.02
CA LEU A 120 -1.66 -17.19 -15.90
C LEU A 120 -1.25 -15.80 -15.39
N ALA A 121 0.04 -15.47 -15.38
CA ALA A 121 0.50 -14.14 -14.97
C ALA A 121 0.03 -13.07 -15.97
N GLU A 122 0.19 -13.33 -17.27
CA GLU A 122 -0.24 -12.41 -18.34
C GLU A 122 -1.77 -12.24 -18.39
N SER A 123 -2.54 -13.33 -18.21
CA SER A 123 -4.00 -13.22 -18.14
C SER A 123 -4.46 -12.46 -16.91
N LEU A 124 -3.82 -12.71 -15.76
CA LEU A 124 -4.14 -12.03 -14.52
C LEU A 124 -3.82 -10.54 -14.58
N GLU A 125 -2.71 -10.15 -15.21
CA GLU A 125 -2.38 -8.75 -15.48
C GLU A 125 -3.48 -8.05 -16.28
N ARG A 126 -4.02 -8.70 -17.32
CA ARG A 126 -5.14 -8.18 -18.12
C ARG A 126 -6.43 -8.07 -17.30
N ASP A 127 -6.79 -9.13 -16.58
CA ASP A 127 -8.01 -9.17 -15.76
C ASP A 127 -8.00 -8.07 -14.69
N ILE A 128 -6.88 -7.90 -13.99
CA ILE A 128 -6.72 -6.89 -12.95
C ILE A 128 -6.71 -5.48 -13.55
N ALA A 129 -6.02 -5.28 -14.68
CA ALA A 129 -6.06 -3.99 -15.38
C ALA A 129 -7.48 -3.63 -15.79
N ALA A 130 -8.24 -4.56 -16.37
CA ALA A 130 -9.65 -4.34 -16.71
C ALA A 130 -10.52 -4.05 -15.47
N PHE A 131 -10.31 -4.78 -14.37
CA PHE A 131 -11.02 -4.55 -13.11
C PHE A 131 -10.74 -3.16 -12.52
N HIS A 132 -9.53 -2.63 -12.65
CA HIS A 132 -9.22 -1.28 -12.20
C HIS A 132 -9.32 -0.23 -13.32
N ARG A 133 -9.90 -0.57 -14.47
CA ARG A 133 -10.04 0.34 -15.64
C ARG A 133 -8.69 0.98 -16.01
N GLY A 134 -7.64 0.17 -16.07
CA GLY A 134 -6.31 0.55 -16.52
C GLY A 134 -6.01 -0.04 -17.89
N PRO A 135 -5.19 0.62 -18.74
CA PRO A 135 -4.84 0.10 -20.06
C PRO A 135 -4.02 -1.20 -19.98
N ALA A 136 -3.05 -1.26 -19.09
CA ALA A 136 -2.18 -2.40 -18.89
C ALA A 136 -1.80 -2.57 -17.42
N GLY A 137 -1.45 -3.79 -17.04
CA GLY A 137 -0.95 -4.13 -15.71
C GLY A 137 0.37 -4.91 -15.79
N LEU A 138 1.23 -4.75 -14.79
CA LEU A 138 2.48 -5.51 -14.65
C LEU A 138 2.68 -5.98 -13.21
N LEU A 139 2.75 -7.28 -12.99
CA LEU A 139 2.89 -7.89 -11.66
C LEU A 139 4.31 -7.76 -11.11
N PHE A 140 4.42 -7.48 -9.81
CA PHE A 140 5.66 -7.42 -9.02
C PHE A 140 5.51 -8.22 -7.72
N ASN A 141 6.57 -8.87 -7.25
CA ASN A 141 6.54 -9.78 -6.09
C ASN A 141 6.05 -9.15 -4.78
N SER A 142 6.13 -7.82 -4.65
CA SER A 142 5.59 -7.07 -3.53
C SER A 142 5.28 -5.62 -3.92
N GLY A 143 4.53 -4.91 -3.09
CA GLY A 143 4.33 -3.46 -3.25
C GLY A 143 5.63 -2.66 -3.10
N PHE A 144 6.56 -3.16 -2.29
CA PHE A 144 7.89 -2.58 -2.18
C PHE A 144 8.65 -2.67 -3.51
N ASP A 145 8.67 -3.85 -4.13
CA ASP A 145 9.34 -4.07 -5.42
C ASP A 145 8.72 -3.23 -6.55
N ALA A 146 7.39 -3.09 -6.55
CA ALA A 146 6.67 -2.24 -7.50
C ALA A 146 7.10 -0.78 -7.37
N ASN A 147 7.04 -0.22 -6.17
CA ASN A 147 7.44 1.18 -5.93
C ASN A 147 8.93 1.40 -6.24
N VAL A 148 9.82 0.53 -5.75
CA VAL A 148 11.26 0.65 -6.04
C VAL A 148 11.52 0.55 -7.55
N GLY A 149 10.88 -0.39 -8.24
CA GLY A 149 11.01 -0.55 -9.69
C GLY A 149 10.54 0.68 -10.45
N LEU A 150 9.39 1.22 -10.11
CA LEU A 150 8.80 2.38 -10.76
C LEU A 150 9.67 3.64 -10.57
N PHE A 151 9.94 4.01 -9.31
CA PHE A 151 10.61 5.27 -8.99
C PHE A 151 12.11 5.27 -9.33
N SER A 152 12.75 4.09 -9.38
CA SER A 152 14.18 4.00 -9.75
C SER A 152 14.44 4.20 -11.24
N CYS A 153 13.49 3.87 -12.12
CA CYS A 153 13.72 3.90 -13.57
C CYS A 153 12.77 4.78 -14.38
N ALA A 154 11.54 5.05 -13.93
CA ALA A 154 10.59 5.85 -14.73
C ALA A 154 11.03 7.32 -14.89
N PRO A 155 11.46 8.04 -13.83
CA PRO A 155 12.04 9.37 -13.98
C PRO A 155 13.34 9.32 -14.79
N GLN A 156 13.46 10.17 -15.80
CA GLN A 156 14.65 10.28 -16.64
C GLN A 156 15.57 11.41 -16.14
N PRO A 157 16.84 11.45 -16.60
CA PRO A 157 17.73 12.58 -16.30
C PRO A 157 17.07 13.92 -16.62
N GLY A 158 17.09 14.85 -15.67
CA GLY A 158 16.47 16.18 -15.78
C GLY A 158 15.02 16.26 -15.29
N ASP A 159 14.35 15.14 -15.06
CA ASP A 159 13.00 15.12 -14.49
C ASP A 159 13.03 15.38 -12.98
N ILE A 160 11.87 15.74 -12.42
CA ILE A 160 11.72 16.08 -11.00
C ILE A 160 10.69 15.16 -10.37
N ILE A 161 10.89 14.77 -9.12
CA ILE A 161 9.89 14.07 -8.30
C ILE A 161 9.44 15.02 -7.20
N VAL A 162 8.14 15.28 -7.15
CA VAL A 162 7.44 15.94 -6.05
C VAL A 162 6.63 14.87 -5.32
N TYR A 163 6.77 14.76 -4.01
CA TYR A 163 6.12 13.68 -3.25
C TYR A 163 5.56 14.19 -1.93
N ASP A 164 4.49 13.57 -1.47
CA ASP A 164 3.92 13.87 -0.15
C ASP A 164 4.93 13.47 0.94
N GLU A 165 5.16 14.32 1.94
CA GLU A 165 6.19 14.07 2.96
C GLU A 165 5.98 12.77 3.76
N LEU A 166 4.74 12.24 3.82
CA LEU A 166 4.42 10.99 4.52
C LEU A 166 4.33 9.78 3.58
N ILE A 167 4.76 9.90 2.32
CA ILE A 167 4.78 8.79 1.36
C ILE A 167 5.58 7.60 1.90
N HIS A 168 5.14 6.40 1.55
CA HIS A 168 5.69 5.15 2.05
C HIS A 168 7.20 5.01 1.79
N ALA A 169 7.91 4.37 2.74
CA ALA A 169 9.35 4.15 2.70
C ALA A 169 9.85 3.49 1.40
N SER A 170 9.05 2.62 0.78
CA SER A 170 9.42 2.01 -0.51
C SER A 170 9.58 3.02 -1.64
N VAL A 171 8.80 4.11 -1.62
CA VAL A 171 8.94 5.20 -2.60
C VAL A 171 10.25 5.94 -2.35
N HIS A 172 10.59 6.23 -1.09
CA HIS A 172 11.89 6.79 -0.74
C HIS A 172 13.06 5.91 -1.20
N ASP A 173 12.97 4.60 -1.05
CA ASP A 173 14.02 3.68 -1.50
C ASP A 173 14.13 3.62 -3.03
N GLY A 174 13.00 3.66 -3.75
CA GLY A 174 13.01 3.84 -5.20
C GLY A 174 13.62 5.18 -5.63
N MET A 175 13.26 6.26 -4.94
CA MET A 175 13.80 7.60 -5.17
C MET A 175 15.31 7.67 -4.94
N LYS A 176 15.87 6.95 -3.96
CA LYS A 176 17.33 6.89 -3.75
C LYS A 176 18.08 6.38 -4.99
N LEU A 177 17.50 5.43 -5.72
CA LEU A 177 18.06 4.85 -6.94
C LEU A 177 17.67 5.63 -8.21
N SER A 178 16.80 6.64 -8.09
CA SER A 178 16.21 7.35 -9.22
C SER A 178 17.18 8.28 -9.94
N ARG A 179 16.96 8.43 -11.25
CA ARG A 179 17.69 9.35 -12.15
C ARG A 179 17.15 10.78 -12.15
N ALA A 180 16.09 11.05 -11.38
CA ALA A 180 15.53 12.39 -11.24
C ALA A 180 16.58 13.38 -10.72
N GLU A 181 16.57 14.59 -11.29
CA GLU A 181 17.46 15.70 -10.93
C GLU A 181 17.15 16.23 -9.53
N LYS A 182 15.86 16.39 -9.21
CA LYS A 182 15.38 16.92 -7.93
C LYS A 182 14.30 16.01 -7.33
N LYS A 183 14.29 15.91 -6.00
CA LYS A 183 13.31 15.15 -5.19
C LYS A 183 12.83 16.10 -4.09
N ILE A 184 11.58 16.53 -4.15
CA ILE A 184 11.06 17.62 -3.31
C ILE A 184 9.81 17.13 -2.58
N ALA A 185 9.83 17.21 -1.25
CA ALA A 185 8.65 16.92 -0.44
C ALA A 185 7.67 18.12 -0.47
N PHE A 186 6.38 17.86 -0.47
CA PHE A 186 5.34 18.84 -0.15
C PHE A 186 4.58 18.41 1.11
N ALA A 187 3.94 19.36 1.78
CA ALA A 187 3.27 19.14 3.06
C ALA A 187 2.14 18.14 2.91
N HIS A 188 2.05 17.24 3.87
CA HIS A 188 1.14 16.11 3.84
C HIS A 188 -0.29 16.55 3.51
N ASN A 189 -0.88 15.98 2.46
CA ASN A 189 -2.25 16.26 2.00
C ASN A 189 -2.60 17.75 1.84
N THR A 190 -1.60 18.62 1.68
CA THR A 190 -1.76 20.08 1.62
C THR A 190 -1.57 20.57 0.19
N VAL A 191 -2.67 20.84 -0.51
CA VAL A 191 -2.60 21.26 -1.93
C VAL A 191 -2.43 22.77 -2.04
N ASP A 192 -3.24 23.52 -1.28
CA ASP A 192 -3.26 24.98 -1.31
C ASP A 192 -2.57 25.57 -0.07
N PRO A 193 -1.93 26.75 -0.17
CA PRO A 193 -1.16 27.34 0.95
C PRO A 193 -2.05 27.67 2.15
N ALA A 194 -3.33 27.97 1.91
CA ALA A 194 -4.31 28.26 2.96
C ALA A 194 -4.61 27.05 3.87
N GLU A 195 -4.26 25.84 3.43
CA GLU A 195 -4.45 24.60 4.21
C GLU A 195 -3.22 24.27 5.07
N ALA A 196 -2.10 24.97 4.86
CA ALA A 196 -0.83 24.67 5.51
C ALA A 196 -0.85 25.05 7.00
N GLN A 197 -0.58 24.06 7.86
CA GLN A 197 -0.45 24.26 9.31
C GLN A 197 0.99 24.59 9.72
N GLN A 198 1.95 24.37 8.82
CA GLN A 198 3.38 24.57 9.06
C GLN A 198 3.99 25.33 7.87
N GLN A 199 5.14 25.97 8.10
CA GLN A 199 5.84 26.73 7.06
C GLN A 199 6.64 25.83 6.11
N TRP A 200 7.01 24.64 6.57
CA TRP A 200 7.74 23.64 5.78
C TRP A 200 7.35 22.22 6.21
N PRO A 201 7.17 21.26 5.28
CA PRO A 201 7.17 21.46 3.83
C PRO A 201 6.07 22.39 3.34
N GLN A 202 6.16 22.88 2.10
CA GLN A 202 5.17 23.80 1.53
C GLN A 202 4.01 23.05 0.86
N SER A 203 2.94 23.75 0.52
CA SER A 203 1.83 23.14 -0.24
C SER A 203 2.29 22.70 -1.64
N LEU A 204 1.60 21.71 -2.22
CA LEU A 204 1.87 21.24 -3.58
C LEU A 204 1.89 22.40 -4.59
N SER A 205 0.92 23.32 -4.48
CA SER A 205 0.81 24.47 -5.39
C SER A 205 2.00 25.41 -5.31
N GLU A 206 2.59 25.61 -4.12
CA GLU A 206 3.77 26.47 -3.95
C GLU A 206 5.01 25.80 -4.52
N VAL A 207 5.19 24.50 -4.26
CA VAL A 207 6.30 23.71 -4.80
C VAL A 207 6.26 23.74 -6.33
N LEU A 208 5.10 23.46 -6.94
CA LEU A 208 4.94 23.47 -8.39
C LEU A 208 5.13 24.89 -8.97
N SER A 209 4.58 25.92 -8.33
CA SER A 209 4.76 27.32 -8.76
C SER A 209 6.25 27.69 -8.81
N ARG A 210 7.02 27.35 -7.77
CA ARG A 210 8.47 27.58 -7.73
C ARG A 210 9.23 26.84 -8.82
N LEU A 211 8.84 25.59 -9.12
CA LEU A 211 9.44 24.81 -10.21
C LEU A 211 9.13 25.38 -11.61
N THR A 212 8.09 26.19 -11.71
CA THR A 212 7.70 26.90 -12.93
C THR A 212 8.11 28.36 -12.96
N ASP A 213 8.88 28.86 -11.99
CA ASP A 213 9.25 30.27 -11.90
C ASP A 213 10.62 30.57 -12.55
N GLY A 214 10.84 31.82 -12.98
CA GLY A 214 12.10 32.31 -13.53
C GLY A 214 12.62 31.57 -14.78
N GLU A 215 13.91 31.72 -15.11
CA GLU A 215 14.51 31.03 -16.25
C GLU A 215 14.74 29.53 -15.96
N GLU A 216 14.98 29.15 -14.70
CA GLU A 216 15.14 27.73 -14.30
C GLU A 216 13.88 26.89 -14.58
N GLY A 217 12.69 27.48 -14.40
CA GLY A 217 11.42 26.83 -14.69
C GLY A 217 11.03 26.79 -16.17
N ARG A 218 11.83 27.38 -17.07
CA ARG A 218 11.50 27.48 -18.50
C ARG A 218 11.26 26.11 -19.15
N LEU A 219 12.16 25.15 -18.91
CA LEU A 219 12.03 23.80 -19.47
C LEU A 219 10.81 23.05 -18.92
N VAL A 220 10.37 23.36 -17.70
CA VAL A 220 9.12 22.83 -17.13
C VAL A 220 7.92 23.47 -17.83
N ARG A 221 7.89 24.80 -17.97
CA ARG A 221 6.80 25.53 -18.66
C ARG A 221 6.66 25.16 -20.14
N GLU A 222 7.77 24.82 -20.80
CA GLU A 222 7.80 24.35 -22.19
C GLU A 222 7.50 22.85 -22.33
N GLY A 223 7.28 22.12 -21.22
CA GLY A 223 6.96 20.69 -21.22
C GLY A 223 8.15 19.76 -21.54
N ARG A 224 9.39 20.28 -21.55
CA ARG A 224 10.60 19.50 -21.86
C ARG A 224 11.17 18.75 -20.65
N LYS A 225 10.82 19.20 -19.43
CA LYS A 225 11.08 18.49 -18.17
C LYS A 225 9.77 17.96 -17.59
N ARG A 226 9.76 16.71 -17.14
CA ARG A 226 8.59 16.10 -16.50
C ARG A 226 8.68 16.23 -14.99
N ILE A 227 7.52 16.38 -14.35
CA ILE A 227 7.38 16.38 -12.91
C ILE A 227 6.51 15.19 -12.54
N PHE A 228 7.04 14.27 -11.76
CA PHE A 228 6.29 13.15 -11.19
C PHE A 228 5.73 13.59 -9.84
N ILE A 229 4.43 13.42 -9.61
CA ILE A 229 3.76 13.76 -8.35
C ILE A 229 3.33 12.46 -7.68
N ALA A 230 3.91 12.13 -6.53
CA ALA A 230 3.64 10.89 -5.81
C ALA A 230 2.80 11.12 -4.55
N VAL A 231 1.71 10.37 -4.42
CA VAL A 231 0.81 10.37 -3.25
C VAL A 231 0.32 8.95 -2.93
N GLU A 232 -0.13 8.73 -1.70
CA GLU A 232 -0.89 7.51 -1.34
C GLU A 232 -2.39 7.76 -1.45
N GLY A 233 -3.17 6.77 -1.87
CA GLY A 233 -4.64 6.87 -1.87
C GLY A 233 -5.18 6.94 -0.44
N ILE A 234 -4.74 6.00 0.41
CA ILE A 234 -4.91 6.02 1.86
C ILE A 234 -3.51 5.91 2.47
N TYR A 235 -3.15 6.81 3.38
CA TYR A 235 -1.84 6.78 4.02
C TYR A 235 -1.78 5.73 5.13
N SER A 236 -0.68 5.00 5.12
CA SER A 236 -0.52 3.78 5.92
C SER A 236 -0.65 3.97 7.43
N MET A 237 -0.22 5.10 8.00
CA MET A 237 -0.19 5.32 9.45
C MET A 237 -1.52 5.89 9.97
N ASP A 238 -2.05 6.90 9.29
CA ASP A 238 -3.15 7.73 9.81
C ASP A 238 -4.50 7.37 9.21
N GLY A 239 -4.51 6.60 8.12
CA GLY A 239 -5.74 6.18 7.49
C GLY A 239 -6.49 7.29 6.77
N ASP A 240 -5.89 8.45 6.63
CA ASP A 240 -6.44 9.57 5.90
C ASP A 240 -6.25 9.38 4.40
N VAL A 241 -7.09 10.08 3.64
CA VAL A 241 -7.28 9.87 2.20
C VAL A 241 -6.80 11.10 1.46
N ALA A 242 -5.93 10.93 0.47
CA ALA A 242 -5.42 12.04 -0.31
C ALA A 242 -6.56 12.89 -0.93
N PRO A 243 -6.43 14.23 -0.96
CA PRO A 243 -7.35 15.11 -1.67
C PRO A 243 -7.11 15.02 -3.18
N LEU A 244 -7.19 13.82 -3.75
CA LEU A 244 -6.65 13.49 -5.07
C LEU A 244 -7.27 14.32 -6.20
N LYS A 245 -8.57 14.68 -6.12
CA LYS A 245 -9.18 15.61 -7.09
C LYS A 245 -8.48 16.97 -7.10
N LYS A 246 -8.21 17.56 -5.93
CA LYS A 246 -7.48 18.83 -5.80
C LYS A 246 -6.04 18.70 -6.29
N VAL A 247 -5.37 17.59 -6.00
CA VAL A 247 -4.00 17.32 -6.49
C VAL A 247 -3.99 17.33 -8.02
N VAL A 248 -4.90 16.60 -8.67
CA VAL A 248 -4.99 16.54 -10.14
C VAL A 248 -5.29 17.92 -10.73
N GLU A 249 -6.27 18.64 -10.19
CA GLU A 249 -6.64 19.98 -10.65
C GLU A 249 -5.48 20.99 -10.48
N CYS A 250 -4.73 20.90 -9.38
CA CYS A 250 -3.55 21.71 -9.14
C CYS A 250 -2.44 21.44 -10.18
N VAL A 251 -2.16 20.16 -10.44
CA VAL A 251 -1.15 19.72 -11.41
C VAL A 251 -1.52 20.18 -12.82
N GLU A 252 -2.76 19.97 -13.26
CA GLU A 252 -3.21 20.39 -14.59
C GLU A 252 -3.17 21.90 -14.77
N ARG A 253 -3.55 22.66 -13.72
CA ARG A 253 -3.51 24.12 -13.73
C ARG A 253 -2.10 24.68 -13.82
N LEU A 254 -1.15 24.11 -13.07
CA LEU A 254 0.23 24.62 -13.00
C LEU A 254 1.16 24.03 -14.07
N LEU A 255 0.81 22.86 -14.63
CA LEU A 255 1.57 22.17 -15.69
C LEU A 255 0.69 21.89 -16.92
N PRO A 256 0.15 22.93 -17.59
CA PRO A 256 -0.85 22.79 -18.65
C PRO A 256 -0.31 22.13 -19.94
N ARG A 257 1.00 21.90 -20.04
CA ARG A 257 1.62 21.16 -21.15
C ARG A 257 1.54 19.63 -20.98
N GLY A 258 0.92 19.15 -19.91
CA GLY A 258 0.75 17.71 -19.65
C GLY A 258 2.04 17.00 -19.22
N ASN A 259 3.02 17.75 -18.72
CA ASN A 259 4.28 17.22 -18.21
C ASN A 259 4.26 16.93 -16.69
N GLY A 260 3.10 17.07 -16.05
CA GLY A 260 2.84 16.58 -14.69
C GLY A 260 2.29 15.16 -14.71
N LEU A 261 2.99 14.21 -14.11
CA LEU A 261 2.67 12.78 -14.12
C LEU A 261 2.36 12.29 -12.71
N ILE A 262 1.09 12.03 -12.42
CA ILE A 262 0.65 11.63 -11.07
C ILE A 262 0.80 10.12 -10.90
N ILE A 263 1.43 9.72 -9.80
CA ILE A 263 1.57 8.33 -9.34
C ILE A 263 0.79 8.19 -8.04
N VAL A 264 -0.16 7.25 -7.99
CA VAL A 264 -0.94 6.96 -6.78
C VAL A 264 -0.62 5.57 -6.27
N ASP A 265 -0.11 5.48 -5.04
CA ASP A 265 -0.01 4.21 -4.32
C ASP A 265 -1.38 3.87 -3.69
N GLU A 266 -2.07 2.89 -4.27
CA GLU A 266 -3.38 2.40 -3.86
C GLU A 266 -3.26 1.22 -2.87
N ALA A 267 -2.11 1.07 -2.20
CA ALA A 267 -1.83 0.03 -1.23
C ALA A 267 -2.97 -0.21 -0.23
N HIS A 268 -3.40 0.85 0.46
CA HIS A 268 -4.41 0.82 1.52
C HIS A 268 -5.83 1.15 1.04
N SER A 269 -6.04 1.38 -0.25
CA SER A 269 -7.36 1.65 -0.85
C SER A 269 -7.88 0.50 -1.71
N THR A 270 -6.99 -0.33 -2.26
CA THR A 270 -7.32 -1.55 -3.00
C THR A 270 -8.19 -2.46 -2.14
N GLY A 271 -9.31 -2.92 -2.70
CA GLY A 271 -10.29 -3.76 -2.03
C GLY A 271 -11.27 -3.00 -1.12
N LEU A 272 -11.06 -1.70 -0.87
CA LEU A 272 -11.84 -0.93 0.11
C LEU A 272 -12.65 0.21 -0.51
N LEU A 273 -12.00 1.05 -1.29
CA LEU A 273 -12.60 2.25 -1.87
C LEU A 273 -13.14 2.00 -3.28
N GLY A 274 -14.17 2.77 -3.66
CA GLY A 274 -14.83 2.65 -4.95
C GLY A 274 -15.74 1.41 -5.07
N SER A 275 -16.51 1.37 -6.16
CA SER A 275 -17.39 0.23 -6.44
C SER A 275 -16.59 -1.08 -6.42
N ARG A 276 -17.01 -2.04 -5.59
CA ARG A 276 -16.34 -3.33 -5.35
C ARG A 276 -14.86 -3.22 -4.94
N GLY A 277 -14.44 -2.11 -4.33
CA GLY A 277 -13.05 -1.97 -3.86
C GLY A 277 -12.02 -1.70 -4.97
N ARG A 278 -12.43 -1.07 -6.09
CA ARG A 278 -11.52 -0.73 -7.21
C ARG A 278 -10.42 0.28 -6.87
N GLY A 279 -10.44 0.93 -5.71
CA GLY A 279 -9.46 1.94 -5.31
C GLY A 279 -10.00 3.37 -5.42
N LEU A 280 -9.23 4.32 -4.86
CA LEU A 280 -9.60 5.73 -4.79
C LEU A 280 -9.67 6.37 -6.17
N VAL A 281 -8.74 6.03 -7.07
CA VAL A 281 -8.71 6.62 -8.42
C VAL A 281 -10.00 6.30 -9.17
N CYS A 282 -10.43 5.04 -9.15
CA CYS A 282 -11.70 4.62 -9.76
C CYS A 282 -12.92 5.21 -9.05
N GLN A 283 -12.88 5.36 -7.72
CA GLN A 283 -13.96 6.01 -6.97
C GLN A 283 -14.18 7.46 -7.44
N LEU A 284 -13.10 8.16 -7.78
CA LEU A 284 -13.14 9.56 -8.15
C LEU A 284 -13.29 9.81 -9.66
N GLY A 285 -13.22 8.76 -10.49
CA GLY A 285 -13.29 8.87 -11.95
C GLY A 285 -12.03 9.51 -12.56
N LEU A 286 -10.85 9.22 -12.00
CA LEU A 286 -9.58 9.87 -12.35
C LEU A 286 -8.63 8.93 -13.12
N GLU A 287 -9.11 7.80 -13.63
CA GLU A 287 -8.28 6.76 -14.24
C GLU A 287 -7.43 7.29 -15.42
N ASP A 288 -7.99 8.19 -16.23
CA ASP A 288 -7.30 8.79 -17.38
C ASP A 288 -6.42 10.01 -17.02
N ARG A 289 -6.47 10.46 -15.77
CA ARG A 289 -5.74 11.64 -15.25
C ARG A 289 -4.59 11.26 -14.31
N VAL A 290 -4.40 9.96 -14.07
CA VAL A 290 -3.32 9.40 -13.25
C VAL A 290 -2.42 8.55 -14.14
N TRP A 291 -1.12 8.87 -14.15
CA TRP A 291 -0.17 8.23 -15.06
C TRP A 291 0.17 6.78 -14.68
N ALA A 292 0.32 6.50 -13.38
CA ALA A 292 0.51 5.15 -12.88
C ALA A 292 -0.15 4.93 -11.51
N ARG A 293 -0.62 3.70 -11.28
CA ARG A 293 -1.20 3.27 -10.01
C ARG A 293 -0.53 2.01 -9.50
N VAL A 294 -0.20 1.97 -8.21
CA VAL A 294 0.39 0.80 -7.57
C VAL A 294 -0.68 0.16 -6.69
N HIS A 295 -1.16 -1.03 -7.05
CA HIS A 295 -2.10 -1.79 -6.22
C HIS A 295 -1.36 -2.95 -5.54
N THR A 296 -1.57 -3.12 -4.24
CA THR A 296 -0.90 -4.19 -3.47
C THR A 296 -1.89 -5.27 -3.04
N PHE A 297 -1.47 -6.53 -3.06
CA PHE A 297 -2.32 -7.65 -2.66
C PHE A 297 -2.12 -8.06 -1.19
N GLY A 298 -1.06 -7.56 -0.55
CA GLY A 298 -0.67 -7.79 0.85
C GLY A 298 -1.61 -7.27 1.95
N LYS A 299 -2.75 -6.66 1.59
CA LYS A 299 -3.63 -5.95 2.52
C LYS A 299 -5.05 -6.47 2.46
N ALA A 300 -6.01 -5.67 1.99
CA ALA A 300 -7.41 -6.11 1.86
C ALA A 300 -7.54 -7.42 1.06
N MET A 301 -6.74 -7.59 0.00
CA MET A 301 -6.76 -8.79 -0.84
C MET A 301 -6.18 -10.04 -0.15
N SER A 302 -5.50 -9.89 0.99
CA SER A 302 -4.94 -10.97 1.82
C SER A 302 -4.04 -11.98 1.07
N CYS A 303 -3.35 -11.53 0.01
CA CYS A 303 -2.41 -12.32 -0.80
C CYS A 303 -1.00 -11.71 -0.72
N SER A 304 -0.03 -12.19 -1.51
CA SER A 304 1.25 -11.49 -1.71
C SER A 304 1.36 -10.96 -3.14
N GLY A 305 2.17 -9.92 -3.33
CA GLY A 305 2.38 -9.28 -4.64
C GLY A 305 1.78 -7.89 -4.77
N ALA A 306 2.03 -7.29 -5.93
CA ALA A 306 1.46 -6.03 -6.37
C ALA A 306 1.37 -5.99 -7.89
N ILE A 307 0.68 -4.97 -8.40
CA ILE A 307 0.61 -4.65 -9.82
C ILE A 307 0.78 -3.15 -10.02
N ILE A 308 1.48 -2.78 -11.09
CA ILE A 308 1.49 -1.41 -11.59
C ILE A 308 0.53 -1.32 -12.76
N LEU A 309 -0.48 -0.46 -12.65
CA LEU A 309 -1.38 -0.10 -13.74
C LEU A 309 -0.83 1.13 -14.46
N CYS A 310 -0.65 1.03 -15.77
CA CYS A 310 -0.04 2.06 -16.59
C CYS A 310 -0.39 1.85 -18.08
N SER A 311 0.18 2.68 -18.96
CA SER A 311 0.06 2.48 -20.41
C SER A 311 0.78 1.21 -20.87
N HIS A 312 0.41 0.67 -22.04
CA HIS A 312 1.14 -0.46 -22.66
C HIS A 312 2.63 -0.15 -22.89
N ILE A 313 2.95 1.09 -23.27
CA ILE A 313 4.34 1.54 -23.48
C ILE A 313 5.09 1.55 -22.14
N THR A 314 4.48 2.09 -21.08
CA THR A 314 5.06 2.10 -19.73
C THR A 314 5.28 0.68 -19.22
N ARG A 315 4.32 -0.24 -19.44
CA ARG A 315 4.48 -1.66 -19.11
C ARG A 315 5.70 -2.25 -19.81
N SER A 316 5.82 -2.06 -21.12
CA SER A 316 6.98 -2.55 -21.89
C SER A 316 8.30 -1.92 -21.43
N TYR A 317 8.29 -0.64 -21.07
CA TYR A 317 9.45 0.03 -20.49
C TYR A 317 9.86 -0.62 -19.16
N LEU A 318 8.93 -0.81 -18.22
CA LEU A 318 9.21 -1.41 -16.92
C LEU A 318 9.76 -2.83 -17.04
N ILE A 319 9.27 -3.63 -18.01
CA ILE A 319 9.83 -4.97 -18.28
C ILE A 319 11.33 -4.92 -18.61
N ASN A 320 11.80 -3.85 -19.26
CA ASN A 320 13.19 -3.71 -19.70
C ASN A 320 14.10 -2.96 -18.71
N TYR A 321 13.53 -2.15 -17.81
CA TYR A 321 14.32 -1.25 -16.95
C TYR A 321 14.10 -1.44 -15.44
N ALA A 322 12.98 -2.02 -15.01
CA ALA A 322 12.69 -2.21 -13.60
C ALA A 322 13.50 -3.40 -13.04
N ARG A 323 14.66 -3.10 -12.43
CA ARG A 323 15.57 -4.10 -11.86
C ARG A 323 14.91 -5.04 -10.84
N SER A 324 13.95 -4.53 -10.07
CA SER A 324 13.18 -5.31 -9.08
C SER A 324 12.24 -6.34 -9.72
N LEU A 325 11.98 -6.26 -11.03
CA LEU A 325 11.31 -7.30 -11.80
C LEU A 325 12.31 -8.24 -12.49
N ILE A 326 13.39 -7.66 -13.05
CA ILE A 326 14.35 -8.37 -13.91
C ILE A 326 15.20 -9.38 -13.12
N TYR A 327 15.70 -8.96 -11.95
CA TYR A 327 16.69 -9.71 -11.17
C TYR A 327 16.09 -10.46 -9.97
N THR A 328 14.80 -10.80 -10.05
CA THR A 328 14.12 -11.62 -9.04
C THR A 328 13.43 -12.81 -9.69
N THR A 329 13.30 -13.90 -8.95
CA THR A 329 12.44 -15.03 -9.31
C THR A 329 10.99 -14.56 -9.45
N ALA A 330 10.29 -15.02 -10.48
CA ALA A 330 8.88 -14.68 -10.70
C ALA A 330 7.96 -15.24 -9.61
N MET A 331 6.74 -14.71 -9.51
CA MET A 331 5.75 -15.24 -8.58
C MET A 331 5.46 -16.72 -8.88
N PRO A 332 5.40 -17.59 -7.84
CA PRO A 332 4.99 -18.98 -8.02
C PRO A 332 3.52 -19.10 -8.40
N PHE A 333 3.13 -20.25 -8.96
CA PHE A 333 1.74 -20.54 -9.33
C PHE A 333 0.79 -20.36 -8.14
N THR A 334 1.18 -20.83 -6.94
CA THR A 334 0.39 -20.68 -5.72
C THR A 334 0.05 -19.23 -5.39
N SER A 335 1.00 -18.30 -5.62
CA SER A 335 0.76 -16.85 -5.45
C SER A 335 -0.19 -16.32 -6.51
N LEU A 336 0.03 -16.63 -7.79
CA LEU A 336 -0.85 -16.19 -8.88
C LEU A 336 -2.28 -16.71 -8.71
N ALA A 337 -2.43 -17.98 -8.30
CA ALA A 337 -3.71 -18.60 -8.01
C ALA A 337 -4.41 -17.90 -6.83
N SER A 338 -3.68 -17.54 -5.77
CA SER A 338 -4.24 -16.81 -4.62
C SER A 338 -4.78 -15.43 -5.03
N ILE A 339 -3.99 -14.66 -5.80
CA ILE A 339 -4.36 -13.33 -6.27
C ILE A 339 -5.62 -13.44 -7.13
N LYS A 340 -5.66 -14.35 -8.10
CA LYS A 340 -6.84 -14.44 -8.94
C LYS A 340 -8.07 -14.97 -8.19
N THR A 341 -7.91 -15.83 -7.19
CA THR A 341 -9.04 -16.24 -6.35
C THR A 341 -9.62 -15.04 -5.59
N ALA A 342 -8.77 -14.19 -5.02
CA ALA A 342 -9.21 -12.97 -4.34
C ALA A 342 -9.88 -11.99 -5.30
N TYR A 343 -9.32 -11.77 -6.50
CA TYR A 343 -9.93 -10.91 -7.50
C TYR A 343 -11.26 -11.44 -8.02
N ASP A 344 -11.38 -12.75 -8.30
CA ASP A 344 -12.66 -13.34 -8.74
C ASP A 344 -13.72 -13.21 -7.65
N PHE A 345 -13.36 -13.39 -6.39
CA PHE A 345 -14.27 -13.21 -5.25
C PHE A 345 -14.80 -11.77 -5.17
N ILE A 346 -13.92 -10.78 -5.26
CA ILE A 346 -14.28 -9.35 -5.18
C ILE A 346 -15.02 -8.89 -6.44
N ALA A 347 -14.52 -9.26 -7.63
CA ALA A 347 -15.09 -8.82 -8.90
C ALA A 347 -16.53 -9.31 -9.09
N ASN A 348 -16.86 -10.49 -8.55
CA ASN A 348 -18.22 -11.04 -8.57
C ASN A 348 -19.12 -10.52 -7.44
N GLY A 349 -18.64 -9.58 -6.61
CA GLY A 349 -19.43 -8.94 -5.55
C GLY A 349 -19.53 -9.73 -4.25
N HIS A 350 -18.82 -10.85 -4.10
CA HIS A 350 -18.93 -11.69 -2.90
C HIS A 350 -18.32 -10.99 -1.66
N SER A 351 -17.47 -9.99 -1.86
CA SER A 351 -16.89 -9.18 -0.77
C SER A 351 -17.79 -8.04 -0.29
N GLU A 352 -18.92 -7.75 -0.95
CA GLU A 352 -19.78 -6.62 -0.57
C GLU A 352 -20.36 -6.73 0.86
N PRO A 353 -20.81 -7.90 1.35
CA PRO A 353 -21.22 -8.06 2.74
C PRO A 353 -20.06 -7.79 3.72
N LEU A 354 -18.86 -8.27 3.41
CA LEU A 354 -17.65 -8.06 4.22
C LEU A 354 -17.31 -6.57 4.31
N LEU A 355 -17.39 -5.86 3.18
CA LEU A 355 -17.18 -4.42 3.13
C LEU A 355 -18.21 -3.64 3.96
N ARG A 356 -19.50 -3.98 3.83
CA ARG A 356 -20.56 -3.33 4.62
C ARG A 356 -20.35 -3.53 6.12
N HIS A 357 -20.02 -4.76 6.53
CA HIS A 357 -19.72 -5.09 7.92
C HIS A 357 -18.51 -4.31 8.43
N LEU A 358 -17.40 -4.30 7.68
CA LEU A 358 -16.21 -3.54 8.01
C LEU A 358 -16.50 -2.05 8.20
N TRP A 359 -17.25 -1.42 7.29
CA TRP A 359 -17.64 -0.01 7.44
C TRP A 359 -18.53 0.25 8.65
N SER A 360 -19.41 -0.69 9.00
CA SER A 360 -20.20 -0.62 10.23
C SER A 360 -19.30 -0.65 11.47
N LEU A 361 -18.34 -1.58 11.52
CA LEU A 361 -17.38 -1.69 12.63
C LEU A 361 -16.52 -0.43 12.76
N ILE A 362 -16.08 0.16 11.64
CA ILE A 362 -15.32 1.42 11.64
C ILE A 362 -16.14 2.56 12.26
N SER A 363 -17.41 2.72 11.85
CA SER A 363 -18.29 3.75 12.41
C SER A 363 -18.52 3.52 13.91
N GLN A 364 -18.85 2.30 14.29
CA GLN A 364 -19.12 1.93 15.69
C GLN A 364 -17.89 2.14 16.57
N THR A 365 -16.71 1.69 16.14
CA THR A 365 -15.46 1.88 16.88
C THR A 365 -15.19 3.37 17.11
N ASN A 366 -15.35 4.20 16.07
CA ASN A 366 -15.16 5.64 16.18
C ASN A 366 -16.16 6.29 17.14
N GLU A 367 -17.44 5.92 17.06
CA GLU A 367 -18.49 6.43 17.96
C GLU A 367 -18.20 6.06 19.42
N LEU A 368 -17.85 4.80 19.69
CA LEU A 368 -17.52 4.32 21.04
C LEU A 368 -16.27 5.04 21.61
N LEU A 369 -15.23 5.24 20.80
CA LEU A 369 -14.04 5.98 21.22
C LEU A 369 -14.37 7.47 21.48
N LEU A 370 -15.21 8.11 20.66
CA LEU A 370 -15.65 9.48 20.89
C LEU A 370 -16.48 9.61 22.18
N MET A 371 -17.41 8.67 22.42
CA MET A 371 -18.20 8.62 23.66
C MET A 371 -17.32 8.43 24.89
N MET A 372 -16.31 7.55 24.81
CA MET A 372 -15.32 7.36 25.87
C MET A 372 -14.54 8.65 26.15
N LEU A 373 -14.05 9.32 25.11
CA LEU A 373 -13.30 10.57 25.24
C LEU A 373 -14.17 11.72 25.79
N GLU A 374 -15.44 11.81 25.42
CA GLU A 374 -16.36 12.82 25.96
C GLU A 374 -16.71 12.55 27.43
N ARG A 375 -16.84 11.27 27.82
CA ARG A 375 -17.12 10.86 29.21
C ARG A 375 -15.97 11.22 30.15
N HIS A 376 -14.73 10.97 29.74
CA HIS A 376 -13.55 11.12 30.60
C HIS A 376 -12.82 12.45 30.43
N ARG A 377 -12.94 13.10 29.26
CA ARG A 377 -12.28 14.38 28.93
C ARG A 377 -10.78 14.39 29.29
N PRO A 378 -9.98 13.42 28.82
CA PRO A 378 -8.57 13.39 29.16
C PRO A 378 -7.83 14.60 28.58
N ASP A 379 -6.67 14.91 29.13
CA ASP A 379 -5.74 15.86 28.51
C ASP A 379 -5.50 15.44 27.05
N ARG A 380 -5.60 16.38 26.12
CA ARG A 380 -5.40 16.09 24.69
C ARG A 380 -4.03 15.51 24.39
N ASN A 381 -3.01 15.86 25.15
CA ASN A 381 -1.68 15.27 25.03
C ASN A 381 -1.64 13.80 25.49
N LEU A 382 -2.51 13.42 26.43
CA LEU A 382 -2.62 12.04 26.89
C LEU A 382 -3.32 11.17 25.85
N MET A 383 -4.48 11.61 25.35
CA MET A 383 -5.25 10.84 24.37
C MET A 383 -6.17 11.72 23.53
N HIS A 384 -6.14 11.55 22.20
CA HIS A 384 -7.14 12.13 21.30
C HIS A 384 -7.24 11.35 19.98
N LEU A 385 -8.32 11.61 19.23
CA LEU A 385 -8.53 11.09 17.88
C LEU A 385 -8.19 12.16 16.83
N ALA A 386 -7.90 11.70 15.61
CA ALA A 386 -7.91 12.57 14.44
C ALA A 386 -9.29 13.24 14.27
N PRO A 387 -9.36 14.48 13.78
CA PRO A 387 -10.63 15.15 13.53
C PRO A 387 -11.40 14.50 12.38
N GLY A 388 -12.73 14.51 12.49
CA GLY A 388 -13.64 14.00 11.45
C GLY A 388 -13.94 12.51 11.56
N LYS A 389 -14.72 11.99 10.60
CA LYS A 389 -15.06 10.56 10.54
C LYS A 389 -13.92 9.79 9.85
N PRO A 390 -13.56 8.58 10.33
CA PRO A 390 -12.58 7.74 9.65
C PRO A 390 -13.01 7.45 8.21
N ARG A 391 -12.04 7.52 7.30
CA ARG A 391 -12.24 7.29 5.86
C ARG A 391 -11.55 6.03 5.36
N SER A 392 -11.04 5.22 6.29
CA SER A 392 -10.42 3.93 6.05
C SER A 392 -10.56 3.03 7.30
N PRO A 393 -10.18 1.75 7.21
CA PRO A 393 -10.13 0.84 8.36
C PRO A 393 -9.06 1.14 9.41
N ILE A 394 -8.30 2.23 9.24
CA ILE A 394 -7.22 2.62 10.12
C ILE A 394 -7.70 3.81 10.95
N ILE A 395 -7.77 3.65 12.27
CA ILE A 395 -8.11 4.70 13.22
C ILE A 395 -6.86 5.00 14.07
N PRO A 396 -6.23 6.17 13.90
CA PRO A 396 -5.11 6.58 14.75
C PRO A 396 -5.65 7.09 16.09
N LEU A 397 -5.29 6.40 17.17
CA LEU A 397 -5.50 6.87 18.54
C LEU A 397 -4.19 7.48 19.05
N PHE A 398 -4.11 8.80 19.04
CA PHE A 398 -2.94 9.54 19.49
C PHE A 398 -2.83 9.45 21.00
N THR A 399 -1.62 9.21 21.50
CA THR A 399 -1.35 9.15 22.93
C THR A 399 0.12 9.37 23.23
N SER A 400 0.41 9.97 24.39
CA SER A 400 1.77 10.16 24.89
C SER A 400 2.46 8.84 25.29
N ASP A 401 1.70 7.76 25.55
CA ASP A 401 2.25 6.44 25.86
C ASP A 401 1.60 5.32 25.01
N PRO A 402 1.91 5.26 23.71
CA PRO A 402 1.33 4.24 22.83
C PRO A 402 1.74 2.82 23.23
N ARG A 403 2.89 2.66 23.90
CA ARG A 403 3.41 1.35 24.28
C ARG A 403 2.70 0.80 25.49
N GLY A 404 2.51 1.62 26.52
CA GLY A 404 1.73 1.23 27.69
C GLY A 404 0.31 0.87 27.29
N LEU A 405 -0.31 1.68 26.43
CA LEU A 405 -1.65 1.39 25.90
C LEU A 405 -1.69 0.08 25.11
N ALA A 406 -0.80 -0.09 24.13
CA ALA A 406 -0.75 -1.31 23.32
C ALA A 406 -0.49 -2.56 24.18
N GLN A 407 0.45 -2.49 25.13
CA GLN A 407 0.73 -3.61 26.04
C GLN A 407 -0.46 -3.92 26.96
N HIS A 408 -1.18 -2.90 27.43
CA HIS A 408 -2.36 -3.09 28.26
C HIS A 408 -3.48 -3.82 27.50
N CYS A 409 -3.70 -3.45 26.25
CA CYS A 409 -4.67 -4.09 25.37
C CYS A 409 -4.24 -5.52 25.00
N GLN A 410 -2.95 -5.71 24.68
CA GLN A 410 -2.40 -7.03 24.35
C GLN A 410 -2.55 -8.02 25.49
N ARG A 411 -2.34 -7.60 26.75
CA ARG A 411 -2.56 -8.45 27.94
C ARG A 411 -4.02 -8.85 28.13
N ARG A 412 -4.97 -8.14 27.51
CA ARG A 412 -6.41 -8.43 27.51
C ARG A 412 -6.88 -9.17 26.27
N GLY A 413 -5.95 -9.60 25.41
CA GLY A 413 -6.27 -10.35 24.19
C GLY A 413 -6.53 -9.50 22.96
N PHE A 414 -6.30 -8.18 23.00
CA PHE A 414 -6.50 -7.28 21.85
C PHE A 414 -5.17 -6.85 21.24
N MET A 415 -4.89 -7.27 20.02
CA MET A 415 -3.60 -7.02 19.37
C MET A 415 -3.58 -5.66 18.68
N LEU A 416 -2.91 -4.72 19.31
CA LEU A 416 -2.61 -3.39 18.78
C LEU A 416 -1.10 -3.21 18.63
N ARG A 417 -0.68 -2.29 17.76
CA ARG A 417 0.74 -1.94 17.61
C ARG A 417 0.97 -0.46 17.90
N PRO A 418 1.96 -0.14 18.77
CA PRO A 418 2.37 1.23 18.96
C PRO A 418 3.16 1.71 17.74
N ILE A 419 2.83 2.90 17.26
CA ILE A 419 3.56 3.59 16.20
C ILE A 419 4.32 4.76 16.86
N VAL A 420 5.64 4.67 16.78
CA VAL A 420 6.58 5.55 17.50
C VAL A 420 7.69 6.02 16.57
N ALA A 421 8.41 7.06 16.97
CA ALA A 421 9.61 7.51 16.26
C ALA A 421 10.62 6.36 16.03
N PRO A 422 11.23 6.24 14.84
CA PRO A 422 11.22 7.22 13.74
C PRO A 422 10.12 6.98 12.70
N THR A 423 9.16 6.08 12.94
CA THR A 423 8.09 5.79 11.96
C THR A 423 7.14 6.97 11.82
N VAL A 424 6.88 7.68 12.91
CA VAL A 424 6.15 8.96 12.94
C VAL A 424 6.99 10.01 13.68
N PRO A 425 6.80 11.32 13.41
CA PRO A 425 7.47 12.39 14.16
C PRO A 425 7.25 12.30 15.67
N VAL A 426 8.23 12.77 16.46
CA VAL A 426 8.10 12.87 17.92
C VAL A 426 6.97 13.81 18.28
N GLY A 427 6.16 13.45 19.29
CA GLY A 427 4.97 14.20 19.70
C GLY A 427 3.71 13.85 18.88
N SER A 428 3.86 12.99 17.88
CA SER A 428 2.75 12.47 17.07
C SER A 428 2.63 10.96 17.23
N GLU A 429 3.04 10.40 18.36
CA GLU A 429 2.91 8.98 18.64
C GLU A 429 1.44 8.54 18.76
N ARG A 430 1.17 7.31 18.33
CA ARG A 430 -0.20 6.77 18.28
C ARG A 430 -0.23 5.27 18.39
N VAL A 431 -1.37 4.73 18.81
CA VAL A 431 -1.74 3.33 18.55
C VAL A 431 -2.58 3.31 17.29
N ARG A 432 -2.17 2.48 16.32
CA ARG A 432 -2.89 2.29 15.07
C ARG A 432 -3.89 1.15 15.24
N ILE A 433 -5.18 1.49 15.28
CA ILE A 433 -6.27 0.52 15.35
C ILE A 433 -6.67 0.16 13.91
N CYS A 434 -6.46 -1.08 13.50
CA CYS A 434 -6.86 -1.60 12.19
C CYS A 434 -8.09 -2.49 12.35
N LEU A 435 -9.19 -2.12 11.71
CA LEU A 435 -10.42 -2.92 11.70
C LEU A 435 -10.41 -3.92 10.54
N HIS A 436 -10.99 -5.08 10.77
CA HIS A 436 -11.12 -6.16 9.79
C HIS A 436 -12.56 -6.63 9.67
N ALA A 437 -12.95 -7.07 8.48
CA ALA A 437 -14.28 -7.64 8.24
C ALA A 437 -14.53 -8.93 9.04
N GLY A 438 -13.48 -9.58 9.55
CA GLY A 438 -13.59 -10.72 10.44
C GLY A 438 -13.82 -10.37 11.91
N ASN A 439 -13.71 -9.09 12.31
CA ASN A 439 -13.93 -8.72 13.71
C ASN A 439 -15.41 -8.79 14.09
N SER A 440 -15.70 -9.11 15.35
CA SER A 440 -17.05 -9.05 15.90
C SER A 440 -17.34 -7.70 16.57
N VAL A 441 -18.61 -7.42 16.82
CA VAL A 441 -19.04 -6.25 17.61
C VAL A 441 -18.50 -6.36 19.05
N ASP A 442 -18.59 -7.54 19.66
CA ASP A 442 -18.08 -7.79 21.02
C ASP A 442 -16.56 -7.57 21.12
N GLU A 443 -15.81 -7.91 20.08
CA GLU A 443 -14.37 -7.63 20.03
C GLU A 443 -14.09 -6.12 19.97
N VAL A 444 -14.87 -5.36 19.21
CA VAL A 444 -14.77 -3.89 19.15
C VAL A 444 -15.12 -3.26 20.50
N GLU A 445 -16.23 -3.66 21.11
CA GLU A 445 -16.65 -3.16 22.43
C GLU A 445 -15.64 -3.52 23.51
N GLY A 446 -15.13 -4.75 23.49
CA GLY A 446 -14.08 -5.22 24.39
C GLY A 446 -12.76 -4.45 24.22
N LEU A 447 -12.36 -4.15 22.99
CA LEU A 447 -11.19 -3.31 22.70
C LEU A 447 -11.37 -1.91 23.29
N VAL A 448 -12.50 -1.25 23.03
CA VAL A 448 -12.75 0.10 23.55
C VAL A 448 -12.78 0.10 25.09
N SER A 449 -13.40 -0.91 25.70
CA SER A 449 -13.39 -1.10 27.16
C SER A 449 -11.97 -1.29 27.72
N ALA A 450 -11.10 -2.02 27.01
CA ALA A 450 -9.69 -2.16 27.40
C ALA A 450 -8.92 -0.83 27.29
N ILE A 451 -9.20 -0.02 26.27
CA ILE A 451 -8.63 1.33 26.11
C ILE A 451 -9.12 2.24 27.24
N GLU A 452 -10.41 2.22 27.56
CA GLU A 452 -11.01 2.98 28.66
C GLU A 452 -10.39 2.59 30.01
N GLY A 453 -10.23 1.29 30.26
CA GLY A 453 -9.56 0.79 31.47
C GLY A 453 -8.10 1.23 31.59
N TRP A 454 -7.37 1.35 30.47
CA TRP A 454 -6.02 1.93 30.47
C TRP A 454 -6.05 3.42 30.79
N LEU A 455 -7.00 4.16 30.22
CA LEU A 455 -7.14 5.61 30.39
C LEU A 455 -7.45 5.98 31.85
N VAL A 456 -8.41 5.29 32.46
CA VAL A 456 -8.82 5.53 33.86
C VAL A 456 -7.68 5.19 34.84
N ALA A 457 -6.79 4.27 34.49
CA ALA A 457 -5.62 3.92 35.30
C ALA A 457 -4.48 4.95 35.22
N GLN A 458 -4.55 5.97 34.34
CA GLN A 458 -3.50 6.96 34.22
C GLN A 458 -3.49 7.93 35.43
N PRO A 459 -2.30 8.38 35.89
CA PRO A 459 -2.15 9.18 37.12
C PRO A 459 -2.85 10.55 37.17
N THR A 460 -3.63 10.92 36.16
CA THR A 460 -4.35 12.20 36.08
C THR A 460 -5.86 12.06 36.28
N HIS A 461 -6.40 10.83 36.42
CA HIS A 461 -7.84 10.59 36.61
C HIS A 461 -8.27 10.38 38.07
N GLN A 462 -7.34 10.29 39.03
CA GLN A 462 -7.67 10.42 40.44
C GLN A 462 -7.84 11.91 40.75
N GLY A 463 -9.09 12.38 40.69
CA GLY A 463 -9.46 13.76 40.94
C GLY A 463 -8.86 14.30 42.24
N GLN A 464 -7.79 15.08 42.09
CA GLN A 464 -7.40 16.05 43.08
C GLN A 464 -8.24 17.30 42.85
N PHE A 465 -9.41 17.35 43.50
CA PHE A 465 -9.92 18.62 44.00
C PHE A 465 -8.91 19.13 45.04
N PHE A 466 -7.94 19.91 44.59
CA PHE A 466 -7.28 20.86 45.47
C PHE A 466 -7.61 22.25 44.96
N ASP A 467 -8.54 22.86 45.66
CA ASP A 467 -8.59 24.31 45.84
C ASP A 467 -7.17 24.78 46.12
N ASN A 468 -6.62 25.60 45.23
CA ASN A 468 -5.50 26.48 45.54
C ASN A 468 -5.61 27.71 44.65
N ALA A 469 -6.54 28.58 45.04
CA ALA A 469 -6.29 30.00 44.94
C ALA A 469 -4.97 30.32 45.67
N LEU A 470 -4.20 31.26 45.10
CA LEU A 470 -3.01 31.90 45.66
C LEU A 470 -1.71 31.07 45.56
N ILE A 471 -0.85 31.45 44.60
CA ILE A 471 0.36 32.25 44.85
C ILE A 471 1.02 32.48 43.48
N GLY A 472 1.05 33.73 43.03
CA GLY A 472 1.80 34.15 41.85
C GLY A 472 3.25 34.45 42.17
N GLN A 473 4.15 34.18 41.23
CA GLN A 473 5.38 34.93 40.93
C GLN A 473 5.91 34.45 39.55
N PRO A 474 6.36 35.34 38.64
CA PRO A 474 6.86 34.97 37.32
C PRO A 474 8.37 34.64 37.36
N GLY A 475 8.75 33.53 36.71
CA GLY A 475 10.16 33.16 36.48
C GLY A 475 10.74 33.81 35.20
N PRO A 476 12.07 34.06 35.14
CA PRO A 476 12.72 34.79 34.05
C PRO A 476 12.95 33.92 32.79
N PRO A 477 13.20 34.55 31.61
CA PRO A 477 13.20 33.87 30.32
C PRO A 477 14.41 32.94 30.14
N LYS A 478 14.17 31.72 29.64
CA LYS A 478 15.23 30.79 29.25
C LYS A 478 15.79 31.13 27.87
N SER A 479 17.10 31.34 27.82
CA SER A 479 17.94 31.44 26.64
C SER A 479 17.94 30.13 25.83
N ARG A 480 17.88 30.27 24.50
CA ARG A 480 17.97 29.18 23.51
C ARG A 480 19.38 28.60 23.44
N LEU A 481 19.47 27.27 23.40
CA LEU A 481 20.48 26.46 22.70
C LEU A 481 19.76 25.30 22.02
#